data_AF-A0A975TGH3-F1
#
_entry.id   AF-A0A975TGH3-F1
#
_cell.length_a   1.000
_cell.length_b   1.000
_cell.length_c   1.000
_cell.angle_alpha   90.00
_cell.angle_beta   90.00
_cell.angle_gamma   90.00
#
_symmetry.space_group_name_H-M   'P 1'
#
loop_
_entity.id
_entity.type
_entity.pdbx_description
1 polymer ?
#
loop_
_entity_poly.entity_id
_entity_poly.type
_entity_poly.pdbx_seq_one_letter_code
_entity_poly.pdbx_strand_id
1 'polypeptide(L)'
;MSTALATSTGLDFSLTQKLFVIVLCALTALVSHMALAVFNDGVRPFMLDFIQGRSQRSATTAVSFGLSAGFIFGLGAPMALSSGVLNPWLLFLPTDILGILAPRKWLAPLLGGVWGALVVFGLSGANEVAHDLPVDFLTAMQQMSTPILFLFTLFPVLAITRQFGRLRGGLAAVLELALVIMTMKLWPTVFAGSLAMAAGVLLLIGFAVRKDLVRRTADEAAAPPAGEQETGEQKPREHRTGEHKAGERASATGAPPGNDAPDPMASLFSSSAQRLRRHLPLFMVLGAGVCVLAQMHIFGGGEATSFLIAKGQYSEAAQVDFYRVFGFVPLIATTALASGAYGIAGFTLVYPIGYLLPNPFLAAVIGAVVFALEVLALSSIGRVLGRLPSVRDSSEHLRTAITETLGLAILFGSLLAANVMGGGLAILVVGGLYLLNEAMGRPVVRMAAAPAAVLAGGVLLNLLHWLDLFTPLKG
;
A
#
# COMPACT_ATOMS: atom_id res chain seq x y z
N MET A 1 14.82 -20.74 22.75
CA MET A 1 15.24 -20.71 21.33
C MET A 1 15.44 -19.23 20.91
N SER A 2 16.19 -18.45 21.69
CA SER A 2 16.26 -16.98 21.60
C SER A 2 17.61 -16.44 21.12
N THR A 3 18.46 -17.30 20.54
CA THR A 3 19.86 -16.97 20.23
C THR A 3 20.14 -16.72 18.75
N ALA A 4 19.11 -16.59 17.90
CA ALA A 4 19.28 -16.28 16.47
C ALA A 4 18.97 -14.82 16.09
N LEU A 5 18.52 -13.98 17.04
CA LEU A 5 18.21 -12.56 16.77
C LEU A 5 19.40 -11.62 16.94
N ALA A 6 20.50 -12.07 17.58
CA ALA A 6 21.53 -11.18 18.11
C ALA A 6 22.74 -10.93 17.19
N THR A 7 22.78 -11.45 15.95
CA THR A 7 24.05 -11.49 15.18
C THR A 7 24.04 -10.85 13.79
N SER A 8 23.02 -10.11 13.35
CA SER A 8 23.15 -9.30 12.11
C SER A 8 22.20 -8.10 11.94
N THR A 9 21.64 -7.52 13.00
CA THR A 9 20.69 -6.39 12.89
C THR A 9 21.37 -5.02 12.76
N GLY A 10 22.53 -4.96 12.10
CA GLY A 10 23.17 -3.69 11.77
C GLY A 10 22.54 -3.10 10.52
N LEU A 11 22.17 -1.82 10.55
CA LEU A 11 21.85 -1.01 9.37
C LEU A 11 23.13 -0.69 8.56
N ASP A 12 23.96 -1.71 8.33
CA ASP A 12 25.26 -1.61 7.68
C ASP A 12 25.15 -2.01 6.21
N PHE A 13 24.63 -1.07 5.43
CA PHE A 13 24.53 -1.24 3.99
C PHE A 13 25.92 -1.12 3.33
N SER A 14 26.21 -2.04 2.40
CA SER A 14 27.37 -1.92 1.52
C SER A 14 27.33 -0.63 0.70
N LEU A 15 28.48 -0.08 0.32
CA LEU A 15 28.54 1.16 -0.47
C LEU A 15 27.65 1.09 -1.73
N THR A 16 27.60 -0.05 -2.40
CA THR A 16 26.74 -0.29 -3.56
C THR A 16 25.26 -0.16 -3.22
N GLN A 17 24.81 -0.78 -2.13
CA GLN A 17 23.43 -0.66 -1.64
C GLN A 17 23.09 0.79 -1.28
N LYS A 18 24.02 1.49 -0.60
CA LYS A 18 23.86 2.90 -0.22
C LYS A 18 23.63 3.79 -1.46
N LEU A 19 24.52 3.67 -2.43
CA LEU A 19 24.44 4.42 -3.69
C LEU A 19 23.17 4.07 -4.47
N PHE A 20 22.77 2.80 -4.47
CA PHE A 20 21.56 2.37 -5.16
C PHE A 20 20.29 3.00 -4.56
N VAL A 21 20.16 3.02 -3.23
CA VAL A 21 19.05 3.68 -2.54
C VAL A 21 19.00 5.17 -2.88
N ILE A 22 20.15 5.86 -2.87
CA ILE A 22 20.26 7.28 -3.23
C ILE A 22 19.76 7.53 -4.66
N VAL A 23 20.23 6.73 -5.62
CA VAL A 23 19.83 6.85 -7.03
C VAL A 23 18.35 6.54 -7.23
N LEU A 24 17.82 5.52 -6.55
CA LEU A 24 16.41 5.19 -6.63
C LEU A 24 15.53 6.30 -6.04
N CYS A 25 15.90 6.88 -4.89
CA CYS A 25 15.19 8.02 -4.32
C CYS A 25 15.24 9.27 -5.22
N ALA A 26 16.35 9.49 -5.94
CA ALA A 26 16.44 10.54 -6.94
C ALA A 26 15.47 10.28 -8.11
N LEU A 27 15.39 9.03 -8.58
CA LEU A 27 14.46 8.64 -9.64
C LEU A 27 13.00 8.79 -9.21
N THR A 28 12.63 8.32 -8.01
CA THR A 28 11.25 8.43 -7.51
C THR A 28 10.82 9.89 -7.37
N ALA A 29 11.68 10.75 -6.81
CA ALA A 29 11.41 12.18 -6.72
C ALA A 29 11.23 12.84 -8.10
N LEU A 30 12.01 12.43 -9.11
CA LEU A 30 11.84 12.90 -10.49
C LEU A 30 10.49 12.47 -11.08
N VAL A 31 10.08 11.21 -10.88
CA VAL A 31 8.81 10.69 -11.39
C VAL A 31 7.63 11.39 -10.70
N SER A 32 7.71 11.65 -9.39
CA SER A 32 6.70 12.42 -8.64
C SER A 32 6.66 13.88 -9.06
N HIS A 33 7.80 14.51 -9.36
CA HIS A 33 7.86 15.87 -9.92
C HIS A 33 7.12 16.02 -11.25
N MET A 34 7.17 14.97 -12.08
CA MET A 34 6.46 14.88 -13.36
C MET A 34 4.98 14.51 -13.20
N ALA A 35 4.50 14.29 -11.97
CA ALA A 35 3.17 13.75 -11.67
C ALA A 35 2.87 12.45 -12.45
N LEU A 36 3.90 11.61 -12.64
CA LEU A 36 3.76 10.34 -13.36
C LEU A 36 3.48 9.18 -12.41
N ALA A 37 4.07 9.20 -11.22
CA ALA A 37 3.75 8.26 -10.16
C ALA A 37 3.91 8.90 -8.79
N VAL A 38 3.16 8.38 -7.83
CA VAL A 38 3.32 8.63 -6.39
C VAL A 38 3.22 7.31 -5.65
N PHE A 39 3.88 7.20 -4.50
CA PHE A 39 3.73 6.04 -3.62
C PHE A 39 2.48 6.15 -2.77
N ASN A 40 2.16 7.34 -2.25
CA ASN A 40 0.97 7.52 -1.42
C ASN A 40 -0.33 7.39 -2.25
N ASP A 41 -1.08 6.30 -2.02
CA ASP A 41 -2.35 6.06 -2.69
C ASP A 41 -3.38 7.18 -2.44
N GLY A 42 -3.35 7.81 -1.27
CA GLY A 42 -4.24 8.92 -0.93
C GLY A 42 -3.92 10.22 -1.68
N VAL A 43 -2.69 10.37 -2.18
CA VAL A 43 -2.26 11.55 -2.96
C VAL A 43 -2.66 11.43 -4.42
N ARG A 44 -2.72 10.21 -4.93
CA ARG A 44 -2.95 9.92 -6.35
C ARG A 44 -4.23 10.54 -6.93
N PRO A 45 -5.40 10.49 -6.27
CA PRO A 45 -6.61 11.16 -6.79
C PRO A 45 -6.43 12.67 -7.02
N PHE A 46 -5.63 13.34 -6.19
CA PHE A 46 -5.37 14.79 -6.29
C PHE A 46 -4.37 15.13 -7.40
N MET A 47 -3.67 14.15 -7.96
CA MET A 47 -2.74 14.39 -9.07
C MET A 47 -3.46 14.86 -10.33
N LEU A 48 -4.75 14.55 -10.50
CA LEU A 48 -5.51 15.02 -11.65
C LEU A 48 -5.61 16.54 -11.68
N ASP A 49 -5.97 17.15 -10.55
CA ASP A 49 -6.09 18.61 -10.42
C ASP A 49 -4.75 19.30 -10.62
N PHE A 50 -3.67 18.67 -10.15
CA PHE A 50 -2.32 19.15 -10.36
C PHE A 50 -1.90 19.08 -11.84
N ILE A 51 -2.18 17.96 -12.53
CA ILE A 51 -1.89 17.77 -13.95
C ILE A 51 -2.69 18.74 -14.83
N GLN A 52 -3.94 19.03 -14.45
CA GLN A 52 -4.83 19.95 -15.18
C GLN A 52 -4.60 21.43 -14.81
N GLY A 53 -3.64 21.73 -13.93
CA GLY A 53 -3.29 23.10 -13.53
C GLY A 53 -4.30 23.79 -12.61
N ARG A 54 -5.25 23.04 -12.03
CA ARG A 54 -6.21 23.55 -11.05
C ARG A 54 -5.64 23.68 -9.64
N SER A 55 -4.56 22.95 -9.33
CA SER A 55 -3.86 22.99 -8.04
C SER A 55 -2.42 23.45 -8.22
N GLN A 56 -1.94 24.29 -7.30
CA GLN A 56 -0.55 24.74 -7.28
C GLN A 56 0.36 23.72 -6.58
N ARG A 57 1.65 23.68 -6.95
CA ARG A 57 2.64 22.76 -6.36
C ARG A 57 2.66 22.80 -4.83
N SER A 58 2.62 23.99 -4.23
CA SER A 58 2.61 24.17 -2.78
C SER A 58 1.38 23.54 -2.11
N ALA A 59 0.19 23.76 -2.68
CA ALA A 59 -1.05 23.18 -2.18
C ALA A 59 -1.06 21.66 -2.31
N THR A 60 -0.65 21.13 -3.47
CA THR A 60 -0.53 19.67 -3.68
C THR A 60 0.50 19.04 -2.73
N THR A 61 1.63 19.74 -2.49
CA THR A 61 2.66 19.31 -1.54
C THR A 61 2.11 19.29 -0.12
N ALA A 62 1.35 20.31 0.30
CA ALA A 62 0.77 20.36 1.64
C ALA A 62 -0.19 19.18 1.90
N VAL A 63 -1.03 18.84 0.92
CA VAL A 63 -1.89 17.65 0.99
C VAL A 63 -1.04 16.38 1.08
N SER A 64 -0.03 16.26 0.23
CA SER A 64 0.88 15.10 0.25
C SER A 64 1.65 14.97 1.56
N PHE A 65 2.08 16.08 2.16
CA PHE A 65 2.76 16.09 3.44
C PHE A 65 1.81 15.68 4.55
N GLY A 66 0.61 16.26 4.61
CA GLY A 66 -0.40 15.93 5.61
C GLY A 66 -0.81 14.46 5.61
N LEU A 67 -0.93 13.84 4.42
CA LEU A 67 -1.29 12.43 4.27
C LEU A 67 -0.13 11.46 4.58
N SER A 68 1.12 11.93 4.53
CA SER A 68 2.32 11.07 4.60
C SER A 68 3.12 11.23 5.89
N ALA A 69 3.13 12.41 6.53
CA ALA A 69 4.03 12.72 7.64
C ALA A 69 3.93 11.74 8.81
N GLY A 70 2.70 11.36 9.19
CA GLY A 70 2.48 10.36 10.23
C GLY A 70 3.10 9.00 9.90
N PHE A 71 2.96 8.54 8.64
CA PHE A 71 3.56 7.29 8.19
C PHE A 71 5.08 7.36 8.10
N ILE A 72 5.66 8.48 7.67
CA ILE A 72 7.12 8.63 7.55
C ILE A 72 7.78 8.51 8.93
N PHE A 73 7.33 9.34 9.88
CA PHE A 73 8.02 9.49 11.16
C PHE A 73 7.56 8.50 12.23
N GLY A 74 6.30 8.06 12.21
CA GLY A 74 5.81 7.14 13.25
C GLY A 74 5.60 5.69 12.80
N LEU A 75 5.71 5.38 11.51
CA LEU A 75 5.74 3.99 11.04
C LEU A 75 7.06 3.65 10.34
N GLY A 76 7.46 4.45 9.35
CA GLY A 76 8.60 4.19 8.47
C GLY A 76 9.92 4.16 9.23
N ALA A 77 10.30 5.26 9.89
CA ALA A 77 11.55 5.31 10.65
C ALA A 77 11.60 4.29 11.81
N PRO A 78 10.58 4.18 12.69
CA PRO A 78 10.58 3.17 13.76
C PRO A 78 10.66 1.73 13.23
N MET A 79 9.99 1.43 12.11
CA MET A 79 10.02 0.08 11.52
C MET A 79 11.38 -0.23 10.88
N ALA A 80 12.01 0.74 10.24
CA ALA A 80 13.35 0.56 9.68
C ALA A 80 14.39 0.31 10.79
N LEU A 81 14.30 1.07 11.88
CA LEU A 81 15.18 0.90 13.04
C LEU A 81 14.92 -0.42 13.79
N SER A 82 13.67 -0.87 13.90
CA SER A 82 13.33 -2.10 14.63
C SER A 82 13.61 -3.38 13.85
N SER A 83 13.44 -3.35 12.53
CA SER A 83 13.68 -4.52 11.68
C SER A 83 15.09 -4.56 11.07
N GLY A 84 15.81 -3.43 11.03
CA GLY A 84 17.06 -3.29 10.28
C GLY A 84 16.87 -3.29 8.75
N VAL A 85 15.63 -3.21 8.28
CA VAL A 85 15.25 -3.30 6.85
C VAL A 85 14.54 -2.02 6.41
N LEU A 86 14.94 -1.43 5.29
CA LEU A 86 14.30 -0.24 4.72
C LEU A 86 12.87 -0.56 4.29
N ASN A 87 12.03 0.46 4.24
CA ASN A 87 10.62 0.30 3.88
C ASN A 87 10.15 1.47 3.01
N PRO A 88 9.04 1.30 2.25
CA PRO A 88 8.60 2.31 1.30
C PRO A 88 8.08 3.58 1.97
N TRP A 89 7.57 3.50 3.20
CA TRP A 89 7.10 4.69 3.92
C TRP A 89 8.23 5.65 4.23
N LEU A 90 9.42 5.13 4.54
CA LEU A 90 10.60 5.95 4.81
C LEU A 90 11.30 6.44 3.53
N LEU A 91 11.31 5.62 2.46
CA LEU A 91 12.00 6.00 1.22
C LEU A 91 11.13 6.80 0.26
N PHE A 92 9.92 6.33 -0.03
CA PHE A 92 9.14 6.82 -1.17
C PHE A 92 8.17 7.94 -0.82
N LEU A 93 7.53 7.91 0.36
CA LEU A 93 6.64 9.00 0.78
C LEU A 93 7.35 10.37 0.86
N PRO A 94 8.58 10.48 1.38
CA PRO A 94 9.29 11.76 1.36
C PRO A 94 9.67 12.17 -0.05
N THR A 95 10.04 11.23 -0.93
CA THR A 95 10.36 11.54 -2.33
C THR A 95 9.13 12.01 -3.12
N ASP A 96 7.92 11.57 -2.76
CA ASP A 96 6.68 12.13 -3.31
C ASP A 96 6.55 13.62 -2.97
N ILE A 97 6.69 13.95 -1.68
CA ILE A 97 6.58 15.33 -1.17
C ILE A 97 7.65 16.21 -1.82
N LEU A 98 8.91 15.77 -1.79
CA LEU A 98 10.05 16.51 -2.33
C LEU A 98 9.98 16.66 -3.85
N GLY A 99 9.51 15.63 -4.55
CA GLY A 99 9.30 15.66 -6.00
C GLY A 99 8.23 16.66 -6.42
N ILE A 100 7.05 16.60 -5.78
CA ILE A 100 5.93 17.52 -6.06
C ILE A 100 6.34 18.97 -5.74
N LEU A 101 7.02 19.18 -4.61
CA LEU A 101 7.50 20.48 -4.14
C LEU A 101 8.52 21.12 -5.08
N ALA A 102 9.41 20.31 -5.67
CA ALA A 102 10.52 20.82 -6.46
C ALA A 102 10.04 21.73 -7.60
N PRO A 103 10.55 22.98 -7.71
CA PRO A 103 10.12 23.92 -8.74
C PRO A 103 10.72 23.60 -10.11
N ARG A 104 11.90 22.96 -10.14
CA ARG A 104 12.63 22.63 -11.38
C ARG A 104 12.90 21.13 -11.46
N LYS A 105 12.86 20.60 -12.69
CA LYS A 105 13.03 19.17 -12.98
C LYS A 105 14.34 18.56 -12.46
N TRP A 106 15.41 19.35 -12.41
CA TRP A 106 16.74 18.90 -11.95
C TRP A 106 16.91 18.99 -10.43
N LEU A 107 16.09 19.82 -9.74
CA LEU A 107 16.11 19.90 -8.27
C LEU A 107 15.39 18.71 -7.63
N ALA A 108 14.37 18.16 -8.30
CA ALA A 108 13.65 16.98 -7.80
C ALA A 108 14.57 15.77 -7.51
N PRO A 109 15.40 15.29 -8.47
CA PRO A 109 16.31 14.17 -8.20
C PRO A 109 17.38 14.52 -7.17
N LEU A 110 17.83 15.78 -7.11
CA LEU A 110 18.78 16.21 -6.07
C LEU A 110 18.17 16.08 -4.67
N LEU A 111 16.95 16.60 -4.46
CA LEU A 111 16.26 16.51 -3.18
C LEU A 111 15.96 15.05 -2.81
N GLY A 112 15.51 14.24 -3.77
CA GLY A 112 15.30 12.81 -3.57
C GLY A 112 16.58 12.07 -3.19
N GLY A 113 17.69 12.35 -3.89
CA GLY A 113 19.00 11.75 -3.58
C GLY A 113 19.53 12.17 -2.22
N VAL A 114 19.39 13.45 -1.84
CA VAL A 114 19.75 13.95 -0.50
C VAL A 114 18.94 13.23 0.58
N TRP A 115 17.63 13.02 0.37
CA TRP A 115 16.82 12.24 1.29
C TRP A 115 17.29 10.78 1.40
N GLY A 116 17.55 10.13 0.27
CA GLY A 116 18.09 8.77 0.25
C GLY A 116 19.41 8.67 1.02
N ALA A 117 20.30 9.66 0.87
CA ALA A 117 21.55 9.73 1.61
C ALA A 117 21.30 9.91 3.10
N LEU A 118 20.41 10.83 3.48
CA LEU A 118 20.03 11.07 4.87
C LEU A 118 19.46 9.80 5.52
N VAL A 119 18.62 9.04 4.82
CA VAL A 119 18.07 7.79 5.38
C VAL A 119 19.19 6.77 5.58
N VAL A 120 19.99 6.54 4.55
CA VAL A 120 20.98 5.46 4.56
C VAL A 120 22.14 5.74 5.53
N PHE A 121 22.63 6.97 5.61
CA PHE A 121 23.69 7.34 6.54
C PHE A 121 23.14 7.69 7.93
N GLY A 122 21.97 8.33 7.99
CA GLY A 122 21.34 8.73 9.24
C GLY A 122 20.79 7.55 10.04
N LEU A 123 20.26 6.51 9.38
CA LEU A 123 19.85 5.28 10.06
C LEU A 123 21.06 4.54 10.65
N SER A 124 22.16 4.40 9.91
CA SER A 124 23.38 3.76 10.44
C SER A 124 23.90 4.51 11.67
N GLY A 125 24.04 5.84 11.58
CA GLY A 125 24.50 6.65 12.71
C GLY A 125 23.52 6.64 13.91
N ALA A 126 22.21 6.69 13.66
CA ALA A 126 21.21 6.59 14.72
C ALA A 126 21.22 5.22 15.40
N ASN A 127 21.49 4.15 14.65
CA ASN A 127 21.57 2.79 15.17
C ASN A 127 22.77 2.63 16.12
N GLU A 128 23.95 3.13 15.74
CA GLU A 128 25.15 3.12 16.59
C GLU A 128 24.91 3.88 17.90
N VAL A 129 24.43 5.13 17.80
CA VAL A 129 24.19 5.97 18.99
C VAL A 129 23.15 5.36 19.92
N ALA A 130 22.11 4.72 19.38
CA ALA A 130 21.04 4.17 20.20
C ALA A 130 21.44 2.90 20.97
N HIS A 131 22.38 2.11 20.47
CA HIS A 131 22.91 0.95 21.20
C HIS A 131 23.87 1.35 22.34
N ASP A 132 24.51 2.52 22.23
CA ASP A 132 25.36 3.07 23.31
C ASP A 132 24.55 3.66 24.48
N LEU A 133 23.23 3.77 24.33
CA LEU A 133 22.36 4.30 25.38
C LEU A 133 22.07 3.28 26.49
N PRO A 134 21.97 3.72 27.76
CA PRO A 134 21.62 2.86 28.90
C PRO A 134 20.33 2.04 28.72
N VAL A 135 19.35 2.59 27.99
CA VAL A 135 18.14 1.88 27.58
C VAL A 135 18.19 1.65 26.08
N ASP A 136 18.50 0.42 25.67
CA ASP A 136 18.47 -0.04 24.28
C ASP A 136 17.02 -0.25 23.81
N PHE A 137 16.39 0.83 23.38
CA PHE A 137 15.03 0.79 22.85
C PHE A 137 14.96 0.18 21.45
N LEU A 138 16.06 0.09 20.70
CA LEU A 138 16.07 -0.51 19.36
C LEU A 138 15.92 -2.02 19.44
N THR A 139 16.73 -2.67 20.27
CA THR A 139 16.61 -4.10 20.54
C THR A 139 15.23 -4.42 21.13
N ALA A 140 14.71 -3.56 22.01
CA ALA A 140 13.37 -3.74 22.57
C ALA A 140 12.26 -3.66 21.51
N MET A 141 12.35 -2.78 20.52
CA MET A 141 11.36 -2.69 19.43
C MET A 141 11.28 -3.97 18.58
N GLN A 142 12.29 -4.84 18.59
CA GLN A 142 12.20 -6.14 17.90
C GLN A 142 11.08 -7.03 18.45
N GLN A 143 10.63 -6.78 19.69
CA GLN A 143 9.46 -7.46 20.28
C GLN A 143 8.17 -7.21 19.48
N MET A 144 8.13 -6.16 18.65
CA MET A 144 7.02 -5.92 17.73
C MET A 144 6.88 -7.00 16.65
N SER A 145 7.96 -7.71 16.31
CA SER A 145 7.97 -8.73 15.26
C SER A 145 6.92 -9.81 15.50
N THR A 146 6.84 -10.37 16.72
CA THR A 146 5.98 -11.53 16.99
C THR A 146 4.49 -11.18 16.88
N PRO A 147 3.96 -10.14 17.56
CA PRO A 147 2.56 -9.75 17.38
C PRO A 147 2.24 -9.38 15.94
N ILE A 148 3.12 -8.65 15.26
CA ILE A 148 2.92 -8.26 13.85
C ILE A 148 2.77 -9.49 12.98
N LEU A 149 3.70 -10.44 13.05
CA LEU A 149 3.66 -11.62 12.19
C LEU A 149 2.43 -12.48 12.44
N PHE A 150 2.05 -12.74 13.69
CA PHE A 150 0.96 -13.67 14.00
C PHE A 150 -0.44 -13.04 13.90
N LEU A 151 -0.63 -11.77 14.29
CA LEU A 151 -1.96 -11.13 14.15
C LEU A 151 -2.23 -10.71 12.72
N PHE A 152 -1.18 -10.37 11.96
CA PHE A 152 -1.34 -10.05 10.55
C PHE A 152 -1.92 -11.22 9.76
N THR A 153 -1.62 -12.48 10.12
CA THR A 153 -2.14 -13.65 9.39
C THR A 153 -3.65 -13.68 9.28
N LEU A 154 -4.37 -13.05 10.22
CA LEU A 154 -5.82 -13.06 10.32
C LEU A 154 -6.53 -12.06 9.39
N PHE A 155 -5.79 -11.25 8.60
CA PHE A 155 -6.44 -10.28 7.71
C PHE A 155 -7.44 -10.94 6.73
N PRO A 156 -7.22 -12.15 6.16
CA PRO A 156 -8.19 -12.74 5.25
C PRO A 156 -9.46 -13.18 6.00
N VAL A 157 -9.35 -13.71 7.23
CA VAL A 157 -10.50 -14.01 8.09
C VAL A 157 -11.37 -12.79 8.30
N LEU A 158 -10.77 -11.65 8.66
CA LEU A 158 -11.50 -10.40 8.88
C LEU A 158 -12.18 -9.92 7.59
N ALA A 159 -11.49 -10.02 6.45
CA ALA A 159 -12.06 -9.66 5.16
C ALA A 159 -13.26 -10.55 4.77
N ILE A 160 -13.14 -11.88 4.95
CA ILE A 160 -14.23 -12.83 4.69
C ILE A 160 -15.42 -12.57 5.62
N THR A 161 -15.14 -12.32 6.90
CA THR A 161 -16.17 -12.04 7.91
C THR A 161 -16.98 -10.81 7.55
N ARG A 162 -16.33 -9.75 7.09
CA ARG A 162 -16.98 -8.50 6.67
C ARG A 162 -17.80 -8.67 5.39
N GLN A 163 -17.25 -9.34 4.39
CA GLN A 163 -17.89 -9.42 3.08
C GLN A 163 -18.98 -10.49 3.01
N PHE A 164 -18.78 -11.63 3.67
CA PHE A 164 -19.61 -12.82 3.53
C PHE A 164 -20.24 -13.31 4.83
N GLY A 165 -20.06 -12.57 5.92
CA GLY A 165 -20.71 -12.81 7.20
C GLY A 165 -19.98 -13.78 8.13
N ARG A 166 -20.52 -13.87 9.35
CA ARG A 166 -19.90 -14.54 10.51
C ARG A 166 -19.64 -16.03 10.29
N LEU A 167 -20.53 -16.73 9.57
CA LEU A 167 -20.40 -18.18 9.36
C LEU A 167 -19.17 -18.52 8.49
N ARG A 168 -19.06 -17.88 7.32
CA ARG A 168 -17.93 -18.08 6.41
C ARG A 168 -16.63 -17.55 7.01
N GLY A 169 -16.71 -16.46 7.76
CA GLY A 169 -15.60 -15.94 8.57
C GLY A 169 -15.11 -16.95 9.61
N GLY A 170 -16.02 -17.56 10.37
CA GLY A 170 -15.68 -18.57 11.37
C GLY A 170 -15.04 -19.83 10.76
N LEU A 171 -15.54 -20.28 9.61
CA LEU A 171 -14.93 -21.40 8.87
C LEU A 171 -13.51 -21.06 8.41
N ALA A 172 -13.30 -19.85 7.88
CA ALA A 172 -11.97 -19.37 7.49
C ALA A 172 -11.03 -19.30 8.71
N ALA A 173 -11.50 -18.82 9.87
CA ALA A 173 -10.73 -18.75 11.09
C ALA A 173 -10.27 -20.14 11.58
N VAL A 174 -11.15 -21.13 11.55
CA VAL A 174 -10.82 -22.51 11.93
C VAL A 174 -9.80 -23.10 10.97
N LEU A 175 -9.98 -22.88 9.66
CA LEU A 175 -9.04 -23.35 8.64
C LEU A 175 -7.66 -22.70 8.82
N GLU A 176 -7.58 -21.38 8.94
CA GLU A 176 -6.33 -20.67 9.15
C GLU A 176 -5.63 -21.10 10.43
N LEU A 177 -6.37 -21.20 11.55
CA LEU A 177 -5.80 -21.66 12.81
C LEU A 177 -5.26 -23.09 12.71
N ALA A 178 -6.00 -23.99 12.07
CA ALA A 178 -5.55 -25.36 11.85
C ALA A 178 -4.26 -25.40 11.00
N LEU A 179 -4.18 -24.58 9.95
CA LEU A 179 -2.99 -24.47 9.10
C LEU A 179 -1.80 -23.88 9.85
N VAL A 180 -2.00 -22.87 10.70
CA VAL A 180 -0.94 -22.32 11.55
C VAL A 180 -0.41 -23.39 12.49
N ILE A 181 -1.28 -24.08 13.23
CA ILE A 181 -0.89 -25.14 14.18
C ILE A 181 -0.16 -26.28 13.46
N MET A 182 -0.69 -26.72 12.31
CA MET A 182 -0.10 -27.78 11.51
C MET A 182 1.28 -27.38 10.98
N THR A 183 1.42 -26.15 10.46
CA THR A 183 2.71 -25.66 9.93
C THR A 183 3.73 -25.51 11.04
N MET A 184 3.36 -24.98 12.20
CA MET A 184 4.25 -24.89 13.37
C MET A 184 4.72 -26.28 13.83
N LYS A 185 3.89 -27.32 13.68
CA LYS A 185 4.23 -28.69 14.07
C LYS A 185 5.07 -29.42 13.02
N LEU A 186 4.75 -29.28 11.74
CA LEU A 186 5.39 -30.03 10.65
C LEU A 186 6.63 -29.34 10.09
N TRP A 187 6.62 -28.01 10.03
CA TRP A 187 7.67 -27.18 9.45
C TRP A 187 7.99 -26.00 10.38
N PRO A 188 8.64 -26.24 11.54
CA PRO A 188 8.88 -25.22 12.55
C PRO A 188 9.80 -24.08 12.08
N THR A 189 10.54 -24.27 10.98
CA THR A 189 11.42 -23.26 10.38
C THR A 189 10.70 -22.33 9.40
N VAL A 190 9.51 -22.70 8.93
CA VAL A 190 8.69 -21.92 7.99
C VAL A 190 7.77 -21.00 8.77
N PHE A 191 7.60 -19.77 8.28
CA PHE A 191 6.62 -18.88 8.86
C PHE A 191 5.19 -19.41 8.64
N ALA A 192 4.59 -19.93 9.71
CA ALA A 192 3.29 -20.60 9.69
C ALA A 192 2.15 -19.76 9.12
N GLY A 193 2.27 -18.43 9.20
CA GLY A 193 1.29 -17.52 8.64
C GLY A 193 1.18 -17.55 7.12
N SER A 194 2.24 -17.89 6.39
CA SER A 194 2.24 -17.76 4.93
C SER A 194 1.21 -18.71 4.28
N LEU A 195 1.19 -19.99 4.67
CA LEU A 195 0.20 -20.95 4.17
C LEU A 195 -1.23 -20.61 4.61
N ALA A 196 -1.40 -20.17 5.85
CA ALA A 196 -2.71 -19.78 6.37
C ALA A 196 -3.29 -18.59 5.57
N MET A 197 -2.49 -17.55 5.35
CA MET A 197 -2.89 -16.40 4.54
C MET A 197 -3.20 -16.77 3.10
N ALA A 198 -2.41 -17.69 2.51
CA ALA A 198 -2.67 -18.21 1.17
C ALA A 198 -4.07 -18.81 1.07
N ALA A 199 -4.40 -19.72 2.00
CA ALA A 199 -5.69 -20.37 2.04
C ALA A 199 -6.83 -19.36 2.26
N GLY A 200 -6.66 -18.42 3.18
CA GLY A 200 -7.63 -17.38 3.47
C GLY A 200 -7.91 -16.46 2.29
N VAL A 201 -6.87 -15.98 1.59
CA VAL A 201 -7.04 -15.11 0.41
C VAL A 201 -7.66 -15.87 -0.77
N LEU A 202 -7.23 -17.10 -1.02
CA LEU A 202 -7.83 -17.94 -2.06
C LEU A 202 -9.31 -18.22 -1.77
N LEU A 203 -9.66 -18.47 -0.50
CA LEU A 203 -11.05 -18.67 -0.08
C LEU A 203 -11.89 -17.40 -0.30
N LEU A 204 -11.36 -16.23 0.06
CA LEU A 204 -12.02 -14.94 -0.16
C LEU A 204 -12.29 -14.70 -1.65
N ILE A 205 -11.27 -14.87 -2.50
CA ILE A 205 -11.39 -14.70 -3.96
C ILE A 205 -12.39 -15.70 -4.52
N GLY A 206 -12.32 -16.97 -4.09
CA GLY A 206 -13.25 -18.02 -4.51
C GLY A 206 -14.70 -17.67 -4.17
N PHE A 207 -14.97 -17.14 -2.97
CA PHE A 207 -16.30 -16.67 -2.59
C PHE A 207 -16.76 -15.45 -3.41
N ALA A 208 -15.85 -14.52 -3.70
CA ALA A 208 -16.14 -13.32 -4.48
C ALA A 208 -16.50 -13.64 -5.93
N VAL A 209 -15.66 -14.45 -6.58
CA VAL A 209 -15.88 -14.89 -7.96
C VAL A 209 -17.17 -15.69 -8.07
N ARG A 210 -17.42 -16.64 -7.15
CA ARG A 210 -18.67 -17.41 -7.15
C ARG A 210 -19.90 -16.52 -7.00
N LYS A 211 -19.85 -15.51 -6.11
CA LYS A 211 -20.94 -14.55 -5.90
C LYS A 211 -21.22 -13.76 -7.18
N ASP A 212 -20.19 -13.27 -7.85
CA ASP A 212 -20.34 -12.51 -9.10
C ASP A 212 -20.86 -13.38 -10.25
N LEU A 213 -20.41 -14.63 -10.38
CA LEU A 213 -20.88 -15.55 -11.41
C LEU A 213 -22.35 -15.92 -11.23
N VAL A 214 -22.76 -16.26 -10.00
CA VAL A 214 -24.17 -16.60 -9.71
C VAL A 214 -25.08 -15.40 -9.96
N ARG A 215 -24.64 -14.19 -9.59
CA ARG A 215 -25.40 -12.97 -9.85
C ARG A 215 -25.58 -12.72 -11.34
N ARG A 216 -24.52 -12.90 -12.14
CA ARG A 216 -24.61 -12.78 -13.60
C ARG A 216 -25.58 -13.76 -14.22
N THR A 217 -25.53 -15.03 -13.83
CA THR A 217 -26.48 -16.03 -14.35
C THR A 217 -27.92 -15.69 -13.97
N ALA A 218 -28.14 -15.14 -12.77
CA ALA A 218 -29.46 -14.67 -12.36
C ALA A 218 -29.92 -13.43 -13.15
N ASP A 219 -29.02 -12.47 -13.39
CA ASP A 219 -29.28 -11.28 -14.18
C ASP A 219 -29.56 -11.64 -15.66
N GLU A 220 -28.83 -12.60 -16.22
CA GLU A 220 -29.04 -13.15 -17.57
C GLU A 220 -30.36 -13.92 -17.68
N ALA A 221 -30.73 -14.70 -16.67
CA ALA A 221 -32.01 -15.41 -16.62
C ALA A 221 -33.21 -14.48 -16.43
N ALA A 222 -33.00 -13.29 -15.85
CA ALA A 222 -34.01 -12.26 -15.67
C ALA A 222 -34.09 -11.27 -16.85
N ALA A 223 -33.16 -11.33 -17.80
CA ALA A 223 -33.19 -10.47 -18.99
C ALA A 223 -34.30 -10.93 -19.94
N PRO A 224 -35.20 -10.02 -20.39
CA PRO A 224 -36.23 -10.39 -21.35
C PRO A 224 -35.59 -10.88 -22.67
N PRO A 225 -36.22 -11.85 -23.37
CA PRO A 225 -35.67 -12.38 -24.61
C PRO A 225 -35.51 -11.25 -25.64
N ALA A 226 -34.34 -11.22 -26.30
CA ALA A 226 -34.05 -10.31 -27.39
C ALA A 226 -34.97 -10.62 -28.58
N GLY A 227 -36.16 -10.03 -28.59
CA GLY A 227 -37.18 -10.32 -29.60
C GLY A 227 -38.51 -9.57 -29.48
N GLU A 228 -38.77 -8.85 -28.39
CA GLU A 228 -40.00 -8.05 -28.26
C GLU A 228 -39.63 -6.55 -28.17
N GLN A 229 -39.26 -5.98 -29.32
CA GLN A 229 -39.64 -4.60 -29.56
C GLN A 229 -41.17 -4.61 -29.64
N GLU A 230 -41.85 -4.06 -28.64
CA GLU A 230 -43.29 -3.84 -28.63
C GLU A 230 -43.70 -3.01 -29.87
N THR A 231 -44.01 -3.70 -30.96
CA THR A 231 -44.85 -3.17 -32.02
C THR A 231 -46.29 -3.14 -31.53
N GLY A 232 -46.70 -1.96 -31.08
CA GLY A 232 -48.05 -1.44 -31.31
C GLY A 232 -49.12 -1.70 -30.26
N GLU A 233 -49.51 -0.62 -29.57
CA GLU A 233 -50.93 -0.28 -29.45
C GLU A 233 -51.12 1.24 -29.26
N GLN A 234 -51.25 1.95 -30.38
CA GLN A 234 -51.75 3.33 -30.39
C GLN A 234 -53.25 3.31 -30.16
N LYS A 235 -53.68 3.80 -28.99
CA LYS A 235 -55.08 4.08 -28.68
C LYS A 235 -55.50 5.38 -29.40
N PRO A 236 -56.57 5.42 -30.21
CA PRO A 236 -56.94 6.61 -30.96
C PRO A 236 -57.56 7.67 -30.04
N ARG A 237 -56.96 8.87 -30.00
CA ARG A 237 -57.58 10.08 -29.42
C ARG A 237 -58.34 10.84 -30.51
N GLU A 238 -59.54 11.25 -30.13
CA GLU A 238 -60.58 11.85 -30.94
C GLU A 238 -60.17 13.13 -31.68
N HIS A 239 -60.81 13.28 -32.83
CA HIS A 239 -60.83 14.43 -33.71
C HIS A 239 -61.40 15.68 -32.99
N ARG A 240 -60.66 16.80 -33.00
CA ARG A 240 -61.26 18.13 -32.93
C ARG A 240 -60.60 19.06 -33.94
N THR A 241 -61.45 19.51 -34.86
CA THR A 241 -61.24 20.51 -35.90
C THR A 241 -60.89 21.88 -35.32
N GLY A 242 -60.03 22.61 -36.02
CA GLY A 242 -59.70 24.00 -35.71
C GLY A 242 -58.66 24.56 -36.68
N GLU A 243 -59.04 25.59 -37.41
CA GLU A 243 -58.37 26.19 -38.56
C GLU A 243 -57.08 26.98 -38.25
N HIS A 244 -56.31 27.20 -39.33
CA HIS A 244 -55.73 28.47 -39.79
C HIS A 244 -54.19 28.64 -39.91
N LYS A 245 -53.80 28.79 -41.18
CA LYS A 245 -52.84 29.73 -41.81
C LYS A 245 -51.32 29.57 -41.63
N ALA A 246 -50.73 29.10 -42.74
CA ALA A 246 -49.72 29.75 -43.61
C ALA A 246 -48.40 30.29 -43.01
N GLY A 247 -47.28 29.74 -43.53
CA GLY A 247 -45.96 30.35 -43.46
C GLY A 247 -44.80 29.42 -43.87
N GLU A 248 -44.49 29.42 -45.17
CA GLU A 248 -43.18 29.18 -45.82
C GLU A 248 -42.34 27.88 -45.65
N ARG A 249 -42.42 27.10 -46.74
CA ARG A 249 -41.40 26.35 -47.51
C ARG A 249 -39.91 26.35 -47.08
N ALA A 250 -39.43 25.11 -46.97
CA ALA A 250 -38.26 24.50 -47.65
C ALA A 250 -36.83 24.89 -47.22
N SER A 251 -36.11 23.95 -46.62
CA SER A 251 -35.30 22.97 -47.38
C SER A 251 -34.54 22.04 -46.43
N ALA A 252 -34.44 20.78 -46.86
CA ALA A 252 -33.88 19.68 -46.12
C ALA A 252 -32.34 19.69 -46.11
N THR A 253 -31.77 19.43 -44.94
CA THR A 253 -30.70 18.43 -44.80
C THR A 253 -30.80 17.86 -43.39
N GLY A 254 -31.45 16.70 -43.31
CA GLY A 254 -31.53 15.91 -42.10
C GLY A 254 -30.22 15.17 -41.87
N ALA A 255 -29.68 15.31 -40.66
CA ALA A 255 -28.93 14.26 -40.00
C ALA A 255 -29.55 14.12 -38.59
N PRO A 256 -29.97 12.93 -38.17
CA PRO A 256 -30.43 12.73 -36.79
C PRO A 256 -29.23 12.96 -35.84
N PRO A 257 -29.43 13.48 -34.62
CA PRO A 257 -28.35 13.60 -33.65
C PRO A 257 -27.92 12.18 -33.27
N GLY A 258 -26.80 11.73 -33.85
CA GLY A 258 -26.12 10.51 -33.46
C GLY A 258 -25.71 10.61 -32.01
N ASN A 259 -26.17 9.64 -31.21
CA ASN A 259 -25.90 9.51 -29.79
C ASN A 259 -24.48 8.94 -29.56
N ASP A 260 -23.48 9.50 -30.23
CA ASP A 260 -22.07 9.07 -30.20
C ASP A 260 -21.16 10.12 -29.54
N ALA A 261 -21.65 10.77 -28.48
CA ALA A 261 -20.72 11.41 -27.55
C ALA A 261 -20.03 10.28 -26.75
N PRO A 262 -18.72 10.03 -26.91
CA PRO A 262 -18.04 9.06 -26.07
C PRO A 262 -18.25 9.47 -24.61
N ASP A 263 -18.73 8.53 -23.79
CA ASP A 263 -18.93 8.72 -22.36
C ASP A 263 -17.74 9.51 -21.77
N PRO A 264 -17.95 10.72 -21.22
CA PRO A 264 -16.89 11.58 -20.71
C PRO A 264 -15.95 10.85 -19.76
N MET A 265 -16.46 9.87 -19.00
CA MET A 265 -15.66 9.03 -18.11
C MET A 265 -14.77 8.05 -18.90
N ALA A 266 -15.28 7.43 -19.96
CA ALA A 266 -14.50 6.56 -20.83
C ALA A 266 -13.38 7.34 -21.57
N SER A 267 -13.67 8.57 -21.99
CA SER A 267 -12.70 9.47 -22.60
C SER A 267 -11.57 9.85 -21.63
N LEU A 268 -11.90 10.24 -20.39
CA LEU A 268 -10.91 10.55 -19.35
C LEU A 268 -10.00 9.35 -19.04
N PHE A 269 -10.57 8.16 -18.83
CA PHE A 269 -9.78 6.95 -18.57
C PHE A 269 -8.86 6.56 -19.73
N SER A 270 -9.28 6.80 -20.97
CA SER A 270 -8.44 6.54 -22.15
C SER A 270 -7.25 7.49 -22.22
N SER A 271 -7.45 8.77 -21.90
CA SER A 271 -6.40 9.81 -21.92
C SER A 271 -5.34 9.57 -20.84
N SER A 272 -5.77 9.22 -19.62
CA SER A 272 -4.90 8.87 -18.50
C SER A 272 -4.05 7.63 -18.80
N ALA A 273 -4.67 6.59 -19.35
CA ALA A 273 -3.95 5.37 -19.75
C ALA A 273 -2.92 5.65 -20.87
N GLN A 274 -3.28 6.47 -21.86
CA GLN A 274 -2.37 6.86 -22.94
C GLN A 274 -1.18 7.68 -22.43
N ARG A 275 -1.42 8.60 -21.49
CA ARG A 275 -0.36 9.38 -20.83
C ARG A 275 0.67 8.49 -20.16
N LEU A 276 0.22 7.47 -19.42
CA LEU A 276 1.09 6.53 -18.74
C LEU A 276 1.90 5.68 -19.73
N ARG A 277 1.25 5.18 -20.79
CA ARG A 277 1.92 4.42 -21.87
C ARG A 277 3.00 5.23 -22.60
N ARG A 278 2.80 6.53 -22.77
CA ARG A 278 3.82 7.40 -23.39
C ARG A 278 5.13 7.45 -22.60
N HIS A 279 5.07 7.26 -21.28
CA HIS A 279 6.23 7.27 -20.38
C HIS A 279 6.67 5.87 -19.95
N LEU A 280 6.28 4.83 -20.71
CA LEU A 280 6.62 3.44 -20.41
C LEU A 280 8.10 3.21 -20.11
N PRO A 281 9.09 3.78 -20.85
CA PRO A 281 10.50 3.57 -20.54
C PRO A 281 10.89 4.04 -19.13
N LEU A 282 10.29 5.13 -18.63
CA LEU A 282 10.56 5.62 -17.29
C LEU A 282 9.97 4.67 -16.22
N PHE A 283 8.79 4.12 -16.46
CA PHE A 283 8.21 3.09 -15.59
C PHE A 283 9.04 1.80 -15.60
N MET A 284 9.60 1.41 -16.74
CA MET A 284 10.50 0.26 -16.82
C MET A 284 11.76 0.47 -15.97
N VAL A 285 12.38 1.66 -16.05
CA VAL A 285 13.55 2.01 -15.21
C VAL A 285 13.17 2.03 -13.72
N LEU A 286 12.00 2.57 -13.38
CA LEU A 286 11.49 2.56 -12.02
C LEU A 286 11.26 1.14 -11.49
N GLY A 287 10.61 0.28 -12.28
CA GLY A 287 10.37 -1.12 -11.95
C GLY A 287 11.66 -1.91 -11.79
N ALA A 288 12.65 -1.69 -12.67
CA ALA A 288 13.99 -2.25 -12.53
C ALA A 288 14.62 -1.82 -11.20
N GLY A 289 14.55 -0.53 -10.88
CA GLY A 289 15.07 0.05 -9.65
C GLY A 289 14.48 -0.58 -8.40
N VAL A 290 13.15 -0.60 -8.30
CA VAL A 290 12.43 -1.15 -7.15
C VAL A 290 12.66 -2.67 -7.01
N CYS A 291 12.72 -3.41 -8.12
CA CYS A 291 12.94 -4.86 -8.09
C CYS A 291 14.36 -5.20 -7.59
N VAL A 292 15.37 -4.47 -8.06
CA VAL A 292 16.75 -4.63 -7.57
C VAL A 292 16.85 -4.26 -6.09
N LEU A 293 16.17 -3.20 -5.65
CA LEU A 293 16.14 -2.85 -4.23
C LEU A 293 15.57 -3.98 -3.36
N ALA A 294 14.46 -4.58 -3.79
CA ALA A 294 13.87 -5.74 -3.13
C ALA A 294 14.80 -6.97 -3.16
N GLN A 295 15.45 -7.22 -4.30
CA GLN A 295 16.39 -8.34 -4.47
C GLN A 295 17.62 -8.25 -3.57
N MET A 296 18.07 -7.04 -3.25
CA MET A 296 19.19 -6.84 -2.32
C MET A 296 18.84 -7.17 -0.85
N HIS A 297 17.59 -7.56 -0.55
CA HIS A 297 17.09 -7.96 0.77
C HIS A 297 17.32 -6.94 1.89
N ILE A 298 17.50 -5.67 1.53
CA ILE A 298 17.60 -4.54 2.45
C ILE A 298 16.31 -3.72 2.52
N PHE A 299 15.27 -4.17 1.83
CA PHE A 299 14.01 -3.44 1.67
C PHE A 299 12.81 -4.38 1.73
N GLY A 300 11.81 -4.04 2.54
CA GLY A 300 10.53 -4.73 2.64
C GLY A 300 9.35 -3.84 2.23
N GLY A 301 8.51 -4.34 1.32
CA GLY A 301 7.31 -3.67 0.82
C GLY A 301 6.15 -3.62 1.82
N GLY A 302 6.20 -4.41 2.89
CA GLY A 302 5.23 -4.48 3.97
C GLY A 302 5.86 -4.45 5.37
N GLU A 303 5.01 -4.19 6.36
CA GLU A 303 5.39 -4.12 7.76
C GLU A 303 5.78 -5.50 8.28
N ALA A 304 4.95 -6.50 7.99
CA ALA A 304 5.25 -7.90 8.30
C ALA A 304 6.46 -8.43 7.50
N THR A 305 6.57 -8.07 6.23
CA THR A 305 7.67 -8.55 5.37
C THR A 305 9.03 -8.02 5.79
N SER A 306 9.10 -6.79 6.32
CA SER A 306 10.36 -6.22 6.81
C SER A 306 10.98 -7.12 7.90
N PHE A 307 10.18 -7.64 8.82
CA PHE A 307 10.65 -8.61 9.82
C PHE A 307 10.96 -9.99 9.26
N LEU A 308 10.27 -10.45 8.22
CA LEU A 308 10.58 -11.73 7.57
C LEU A 308 11.91 -11.66 6.81
N ILE A 309 12.16 -10.57 6.10
CA ILE A 309 13.42 -10.29 5.41
C ILE A 309 14.57 -10.21 6.41
N ALA A 310 14.38 -9.51 7.53
CA ALA A 310 15.36 -9.46 8.62
C ALA A 310 15.71 -10.85 9.18
N LYS A 311 14.76 -11.81 9.14
CA LYS A 311 14.95 -13.21 9.56
C LYS A 311 15.49 -14.13 8.44
N GLY A 312 15.75 -13.59 7.24
CA GLY A 312 16.16 -14.38 6.08
C GLY A 312 15.04 -15.23 5.45
N GLN A 313 13.79 -15.01 5.81
CA GLN A 313 12.61 -15.75 5.33
C GLN A 313 12.03 -15.10 4.05
N TYR A 314 12.82 -15.08 2.99
CA TYR A 314 12.49 -14.37 1.74
C TYR A 314 11.30 -14.99 0.98
N SER A 315 11.18 -16.31 1.01
CA SER A 315 10.07 -17.04 0.37
C SER A 315 8.73 -16.71 1.01
N GLU A 316 8.71 -16.62 2.33
CA GLU A 316 7.53 -16.28 3.11
C GLU A 316 7.21 -14.79 2.99
N ALA A 317 8.22 -13.92 2.98
CA ALA A 317 8.05 -12.49 2.68
C ALA A 317 7.41 -12.28 1.30
N ALA A 318 7.85 -13.02 0.28
CA ALA A 318 7.27 -12.97 -1.06
C ALA A 318 5.80 -13.42 -1.08
N GLN A 319 5.45 -14.48 -0.34
CA GLN A 319 4.06 -14.90 -0.22
C GLN A 319 3.19 -13.82 0.43
N VAL A 320 3.65 -13.24 1.55
CA VAL A 320 2.94 -12.17 2.25
C VAL A 320 2.65 -10.98 1.33
N ASP A 321 3.68 -10.44 0.66
CA ASP A 321 3.49 -9.30 -0.23
C ASP A 321 2.67 -9.67 -1.48
N PHE A 322 2.79 -10.91 -1.99
CA PHE A 322 1.94 -11.39 -3.08
C PHE A 322 0.45 -11.42 -2.70
N TYR A 323 0.11 -11.86 -1.49
CA TYR A 323 -1.30 -11.87 -1.04
C TYR A 323 -1.86 -10.47 -0.84
N ARG A 324 -1.02 -9.51 -0.47
CA ARG A 324 -1.41 -8.09 -0.35
C ARG A 324 -1.79 -7.47 -1.69
N VAL A 325 -1.19 -7.92 -2.81
CA VAL A 325 -1.50 -7.44 -4.18
C VAL A 325 -3.01 -7.43 -4.44
N PHE A 326 -3.75 -8.44 -3.97
CA PHE A 326 -5.21 -8.53 -4.18
C PHE A 326 -5.99 -7.43 -3.46
N GLY A 327 -5.46 -6.88 -2.36
CA GLY A 327 -6.03 -5.72 -1.66
C GLY A 327 -5.74 -4.38 -2.35
N PHE A 328 -4.65 -4.28 -3.11
CA PHE A 328 -4.17 -3.01 -3.67
C PHE A 328 -4.43 -2.84 -5.16
N VAL A 329 -4.42 -3.91 -5.97
CA VAL A 329 -4.59 -3.83 -7.44
C VAL A 329 -5.83 -3.03 -7.83
N PRO A 330 -7.03 -3.27 -7.27
CA PRO A 330 -8.21 -2.53 -7.70
C PRO A 330 -8.15 -1.04 -7.36
N LEU A 331 -7.64 -0.70 -6.17
CA LEU A 331 -7.44 0.69 -5.77
C LEU A 331 -6.44 1.38 -6.70
N ILE A 332 -5.26 0.80 -6.90
CA ILE A 332 -4.19 1.37 -7.73
C ILE A 332 -4.65 1.51 -9.18
N ALA A 333 -5.32 0.50 -9.74
CA ALA A 333 -5.77 0.54 -11.13
C ALA A 333 -6.81 1.64 -11.35
N THR A 334 -7.83 1.71 -10.50
CA THR A 334 -8.92 2.69 -10.63
C THR A 334 -8.42 4.11 -10.40
N THR A 335 -7.61 4.33 -9.37
CA THR A 335 -7.06 5.66 -9.06
C THR A 335 -6.02 6.11 -10.09
N ALA A 336 -5.23 5.20 -10.68
CA ALA A 336 -4.31 5.54 -11.75
C ALA A 336 -5.03 5.88 -13.06
N LEU A 337 -6.10 5.16 -13.41
CA LEU A 337 -6.95 5.50 -14.55
C LEU A 337 -7.65 6.85 -14.33
N ALA A 338 -8.14 7.13 -13.12
CA ALA A 338 -8.81 8.38 -12.80
C ALA A 338 -7.86 9.59 -12.84
N SER A 339 -6.66 9.46 -12.28
CA SER A 339 -5.74 10.58 -12.12
C SER A 339 -4.70 10.73 -13.23
N GLY A 340 -4.43 9.65 -13.97
CA GLY A 340 -3.29 9.57 -14.86
C GLY A 340 -1.94 9.46 -14.15
N ALA A 341 -1.90 9.27 -12.84
CA ALA A 341 -0.68 9.04 -12.05
C ALA A 341 -0.60 7.59 -11.54
N TYR A 342 0.52 6.91 -11.79
CA TYR A 342 0.74 5.51 -11.42
C TYR A 342 1.40 5.35 -10.04
N GLY A 343 1.64 4.11 -9.62
CA GLY A 343 2.19 3.80 -8.30
C GLY A 343 3.70 3.69 -8.39
N ILE A 344 4.45 4.26 -7.44
CA ILE A 344 5.91 4.06 -7.41
C ILE A 344 6.25 2.56 -7.33
N ALA A 345 5.46 1.81 -6.56
CA ALA A 345 5.60 0.36 -6.39
C ALA A 345 4.84 -0.48 -7.43
N GLY A 346 4.26 0.15 -8.46
CA GLY A 346 3.39 -0.54 -9.42
C GLY A 346 2.17 -1.17 -8.76
N PHE A 347 1.79 -2.37 -9.19
CA PHE A 347 0.80 -3.22 -8.48
C PHE A 347 1.39 -4.01 -7.32
N THR A 348 2.55 -3.60 -6.81
CA THR A 348 3.31 -4.25 -5.72
C THR A 348 3.82 -5.66 -6.03
N LEU A 349 3.62 -6.18 -7.26
CA LEU A 349 4.13 -7.49 -7.70
C LEU A 349 5.66 -7.52 -7.81
N VAL A 350 6.28 -6.35 -7.98
CA VAL A 350 7.74 -6.21 -8.10
C VAL A 350 8.48 -6.64 -6.83
N TYR A 351 7.86 -6.50 -5.65
CA TYR A 351 8.43 -6.88 -4.36
C TYR A 351 8.59 -8.41 -4.21
N PRO A 352 7.51 -9.21 -4.28
CA PRO A 352 7.62 -10.65 -4.11
C PRO A 352 8.47 -11.30 -5.21
N ILE A 353 8.45 -10.75 -6.42
CA ILE A 353 9.34 -11.18 -7.50
C ILE A 353 10.80 -10.85 -7.14
N GLY A 354 11.09 -9.61 -6.73
CA GLY A 354 12.44 -9.19 -6.37
C GLY A 354 13.08 -10.05 -5.28
N TYR A 355 12.33 -10.35 -4.20
CA TYR A 355 12.86 -11.16 -3.09
C TYR A 355 13.32 -12.56 -3.51
N LEU A 356 12.70 -13.13 -4.56
CA LEU A 356 12.97 -14.49 -5.04
C LEU A 356 14.05 -14.56 -6.11
N LEU A 357 14.51 -13.41 -6.63
CA LEU A 357 15.46 -13.41 -7.74
C LEU A 357 16.91 -13.61 -7.27
N PRO A 358 17.70 -14.40 -8.01
CA PRO A 358 19.04 -14.79 -7.58
C PRO A 358 20.10 -13.71 -7.76
N ASN A 359 19.88 -12.73 -8.66
CA ASN A 359 20.88 -11.71 -8.96
C ASN A 359 20.24 -10.37 -9.38
N PRO A 360 20.96 -9.24 -9.17
CA PRO A 360 20.41 -7.90 -9.41
C PRO A 360 20.21 -7.58 -10.90
N PHE A 361 21.02 -8.14 -11.82
CA PHE A 361 20.83 -7.88 -13.26
C PHE A 361 19.51 -8.48 -13.77
N LEU A 362 19.23 -9.71 -13.36
CA LEU A 362 17.97 -10.38 -13.67
C LEU A 362 16.80 -9.66 -12.99
N ALA A 363 16.98 -9.18 -11.75
CA ALA A 363 15.98 -8.35 -11.08
C ALA A 363 15.70 -7.03 -11.83
N ALA A 364 16.72 -6.37 -12.38
CA ALA A 364 16.51 -5.18 -13.19
C ALA A 364 15.67 -5.48 -14.44
N VAL A 365 16.02 -6.55 -15.17
CA VAL A 365 15.30 -6.94 -16.40
C VAL A 365 13.87 -7.35 -16.08
N ILE A 366 13.66 -8.22 -15.10
CA ILE A 366 12.33 -8.70 -14.74
C ILE A 366 11.49 -7.56 -14.16
N GLY A 367 12.07 -6.71 -13.30
CA GLY A 367 11.38 -5.52 -12.78
C GLY A 367 10.92 -4.58 -13.87
N ALA A 368 11.76 -4.33 -14.89
CA ALA A 368 11.38 -3.54 -16.05
C ALA A 368 10.22 -4.18 -16.83
N VAL A 369 10.28 -5.50 -17.07
CA VAL A 369 9.21 -6.25 -17.76
C VAL A 369 7.92 -6.22 -16.96
N VAL A 370 7.97 -6.41 -15.64
CA VAL A 370 6.79 -6.37 -14.76
C VAL A 370 6.11 -5.00 -14.90
N PHE A 371 6.82 -3.89 -14.71
CA PHE A 371 6.21 -2.56 -14.84
C PHE A 371 5.70 -2.27 -16.25
N ALA A 372 6.39 -2.75 -17.28
CA ALA A 372 5.90 -2.64 -18.66
C ALA A 372 4.54 -3.33 -18.81
N LEU A 373 4.43 -4.58 -18.34
CA LEU A 373 3.20 -5.37 -18.40
C LEU A 373 2.08 -4.74 -17.56
N GLU A 374 2.38 -4.26 -16.35
CA GLU A 374 1.41 -3.63 -15.47
C GLU A 374 0.79 -2.37 -16.10
N VAL A 375 1.61 -1.47 -16.66
CA VAL A 375 1.15 -0.24 -17.31
C VAL A 375 0.36 -0.55 -18.59
N LEU A 376 0.79 -1.54 -19.38
CA LEU A 376 0.07 -1.96 -20.58
C LEU A 376 -1.29 -2.60 -20.24
N ALA A 377 -1.34 -3.40 -19.16
CA ALA A 377 -2.53 -4.10 -18.69
C ALA A 377 -3.55 -3.21 -17.97
N LEU A 378 -3.18 -1.99 -17.56
CA LEU A 378 -3.99 -1.09 -16.74
C LEU A 378 -5.44 -0.93 -17.24
N SER A 379 -5.63 -0.67 -18.54
CA SER A 379 -6.97 -0.52 -19.14
C SER A 379 -7.77 -1.82 -19.18
N SER A 380 -7.10 -2.97 -19.26
CA SER A 380 -7.74 -4.28 -19.27
C SER A 380 -8.16 -4.67 -17.87
N ILE A 381 -7.30 -4.45 -16.87
CA ILE A 381 -7.61 -4.66 -15.45
C ILE A 381 -8.80 -3.78 -15.04
N GLY A 382 -8.80 -2.50 -15.42
CA GLY A 382 -9.95 -1.60 -15.15
C GLY A 382 -11.28 -2.14 -15.69
N ARG A 383 -11.29 -2.67 -16.93
CA ARG A 383 -12.49 -3.29 -17.52
C ARG A 383 -12.92 -4.57 -16.80
N VAL A 384 -11.97 -5.42 -16.40
CA VAL A 384 -12.26 -6.66 -15.67
C VAL A 384 -12.84 -6.34 -14.28
N LEU A 385 -12.29 -5.35 -13.58
CA LEU A 385 -12.79 -4.93 -12.27
C LEU A 385 -14.17 -4.29 -12.35
N GLY A 386 -14.47 -3.55 -13.43
CA GLY A 386 -15.83 -3.04 -13.67
C GLY A 386 -16.87 -4.16 -13.87
N ARG A 387 -16.41 -5.35 -14.26
CA ARG A 387 -17.22 -6.54 -14.52
C ARG A 387 -17.37 -7.46 -13.29
N LEU A 388 -16.49 -7.35 -12.30
CA LEU A 388 -16.44 -8.20 -11.10
C LEU A 388 -16.53 -7.34 -9.83
N PRO A 389 -17.73 -6.81 -9.52
CA PRO A 389 -17.91 -5.88 -8.40
C PRO A 389 -17.57 -6.52 -7.05
N SER A 390 -17.90 -7.79 -6.82
CA SER A 390 -17.56 -8.44 -5.53
C SER A 390 -16.06 -8.59 -5.35
N VAL A 391 -15.28 -8.81 -6.42
CA VAL A 391 -13.81 -8.87 -6.34
C VAL A 391 -13.22 -7.51 -5.98
N ARG A 392 -13.77 -6.42 -6.53
CA ARG A 392 -13.40 -5.06 -6.14
C ARG A 392 -13.72 -4.80 -4.67
N ASP A 393 -14.91 -5.20 -4.21
CA ASP A 393 -15.31 -5.04 -2.81
C ASP A 393 -14.43 -5.88 -1.86
N SER A 394 -14.03 -7.10 -2.28
CA SER A 394 -13.07 -7.93 -1.54
C SER A 394 -11.76 -7.20 -1.29
N SER A 395 -11.24 -6.47 -2.28
CA SER A 395 -9.99 -5.74 -2.14
C SER A 395 -10.06 -4.64 -1.07
N GLU A 396 -11.18 -3.94 -0.97
CA GLU A 396 -11.39 -2.91 0.04
C GLU A 396 -11.50 -3.50 1.45
N HIS A 397 -12.19 -4.64 1.56
CA HIS A 397 -12.24 -5.39 2.82
C HIS A 397 -10.88 -5.96 3.22
N LEU A 398 -10.05 -6.42 2.26
CA LEU A 398 -8.67 -6.83 2.51
C LEU A 398 -7.83 -5.67 3.03
N ARG A 399 -7.87 -4.51 2.38
CA ARG A 399 -7.12 -3.31 2.79
C ARG A 399 -7.50 -2.85 4.20
N THR A 400 -8.81 -2.84 4.49
CA THR A 400 -9.34 -2.50 5.82
C THR A 400 -8.87 -3.52 6.86
N ALA A 401 -8.98 -4.82 6.57
CA ALA A 401 -8.56 -5.88 7.47
C ALA A 401 -7.05 -5.83 7.77
N ILE A 402 -6.22 -5.61 6.74
CA ILE A 402 -4.77 -5.42 6.88
C ILE A 402 -4.47 -4.26 7.84
N THR A 403 -5.12 -3.11 7.63
CA THR A 403 -4.91 -1.91 8.45
C THR A 403 -5.23 -2.16 9.93
N GLU A 404 -6.32 -2.86 10.21
CA GLU A 404 -6.75 -3.13 11.58
C GLU A 404 -5.94 -4.20 12.30
N THR A 405 -5.67 -5.34 11.64
CA THR A 405 -4.85 -6.40 12.25
C THR A 405 -3.48 -5.86 12.59
N LEU A 406 -2.90 -5.09 11.67
CA LEU A 406 -1.61 -4.45 11.88
C LEU A 406 -1.67 -3.35 12.94
N GLY A 407 -2.72 -2.52 12.97
CA GLY A 407 -2.89 -1.50 14.01
C GLY A 407 -2.93 -2.10 15.42
N LEU A 408 -3.65 -3.21 15.60
CA LEU A 408 -3.68 -3.95 16.86
C LEU A 408 -2.30 -4.56 17.18
N ALA A 409 -1.67 -5.18 16.20
CA ALA A 409 -0.39 -5.86 16.37
C ALA A 409 0.75 -4.91 16.71
N ILE A 410 0.80 -3.76 16.06
CA ILE A 410 1.76 -2.69 16.33
C ILE A 410 1.58 -2.15 17.75
N LEU A 411 0.33 -1.93 18.20
CA LEU A 411 0.07 -1.47 19.56
C LEU A 411 0.55 -2.49 20.60
N PHE A 412 0.16 -3.76 20.46
CA PHE A 412 0.62 -4.81 21.36
C PHE A 412 2.15 -4.96 21.33
N GLY A 413 2.75 -4.95 20.15
CA GLY A 413 4.20 -4.99 19.97
C GLY A 413 4.91 -3.83 20.66
N SER A 414 4.37 -2.63 20.55
CA SER A 414 4.93 -1.42 21.17
C SER A 414 4.87 -1.48 22.70
N LEU A 415 3.80 -2.05 23.27
CA LEU A 415 3.68 -2.26 24.72
C LEU A 415 4.62 -3.37 25.23
N LEU A 416 4.84 -4.42 24.43
CA LEU A 416 5.86 -5.43 24.74
C LEU A 416 7.27 -4.84 24.71
N ALA A 417 7.58 -4.02 23.71
CA ALA A 417 8.84 -3.29 23.63
C ALA A 417 9.03 -2.40 24.87
N ALA A 418 8.00 -1.62 25.23
CA ALA A 418 8.02 -0.79 26.43
C ALA A 418 8.29 -1.63 27.69
N ASN A 419 7.62 -2.78 27.85
CA ASN A 419 7.84 -3.66 28.98
C ASN A 419 9.31 -4.12 29.10
N VAL A 420 9.96 -4.41 27.98
CA VAL A 420 11.38 -4.78 27.96
C VAL A 420 12.28 -3.59 28.31
N MET A 421 11.95 -2.38 27.87
CA MET A 421 12.76 -1.17 28.12
C MET A 421 12.78 -0.75 29.60
N GLY A 422 11.64 -0.85 30.29
CA GLY A 422 11.51 -0.32 31.65
C GLY A 422 10.27 -0.78 32.40
N GLY A 423 9.71 -1.93 32.02
CA GLY A 423 8.60 -2.57 32.72
C GLY A 423 7.37 -1.68 32.81
N GLY A 424 6.73 -1.68 33.98
CA GLY A 424 5.50 -0.93 34.22
C GLY A 424 5.62 0.58 33.97
N LEU A 425 6.78 1.20 34.28
CA LEU A 425 6.99 2.63 34.05
C LEU A 425 7.01 2.93 32.55
N ALA A 426 7.75 2.14 31.77
CA ALA A 426 7.81 2.31 30.33
C ALA A 426 6.45 2.05 29.67
N ILE A 427 5.68 1.05 30.13
CA ILE A 427 4.29 0.83 29.69
C ILE A 427 3.42 2.05 29.99
N LEU A 428 3.54 2.64 31.18
CA LEU A 428 2.79 3.83 31.55
C LEU A 428 3.13 5.02 30.62
N VAL A 429 4.41 5.22 30.32
CA VAL A 429 4.87 6.28 29.41
C VAL A 429 4.38 6.05 27.99
N VAL A 430 4.69 4.89 27.39
CA VAL A 430 4.37 4.58 25.99
C VAL A 430 2.85 4.47 25.79
N GLY A 431 2.17 3.74 26.67
CA GLY A 431 0.72 3.61 26.66
C GLY A 431 0.03 4.94 26.95
N GLY A 432 0.56 5.73 27.88
CA GLY A 432 0.08 7.08 28.18
C GLY A 432 0.18 8.03 26.98
N LEU A 433 1.31 8.04 26.28
CA LEU A 433 1.48 8.82 25.05
C LEU A 433 0.50 8.39 23.95
N TYR A 434 0.29 7.08 23.77
CA TYR A 434 -0.69 6.57 22.81
C TYR A 434 -2.13 6.99 23.18
N LEU A 435 -2.51 6.87 24.46
CA LEU A 435 -3.84 7.25 24.94
C LEU A 435 -4.06 8.76 24.86
N LEU A 436 -3.03 9.56 25.16
CA LEU A 436 -3.08 11.01 25.03
C LEU A 436 -3.24 11.42 23.56
N ASN A 437 -2.55 10.74 22.64
CA ASN A 437 -2.74 10.94 21.21
C ASN A 437 -4.19 10.66 20.78
N GLU A 438 -4.82 9.58 21.25
CA GLU A 438 -6.24 9.31 20.99
C GLU A 438 -7.16 10.41 21.57
N ALA A 439 -6.89 10.85 22.81
CA ALA A 439 -7.67 11.89 23.47
C ALA A 439 -7.55 13.27 22.80
N MET A 440 -6.39 13.58 22.21
CA MET A 440 -6.13 14.84 21.51
C MET A 440 -6.64 14.86 20.05
N GLY A 441 -7.44 13.87 19.64
CA GLY A 441 -7.96 13.81 18.28
C GLY A 441 -6.97 13.26 17.25
N ARG A 442 -5.99 12.46 17.69
CA ARG A 442 -5.00 11.76 16.86
C ARG A 442 -4.10 12.70 16.04
N PRO A 443 -3.34 13.62 16.69
CA PRO A 443 -2.33 14.42 15.99
C PRO A 443 -1.30 13.53 15.27
N VAL A 444 -0.98 12.37 15.83
CA VAL A 444 -0.26 11.29 15.15
C VAL A 444 -1.24 10.21 14.70
N VAL A 445 -1.12 9.79 13.44
CA VAL A 445 -1.95 8.73 12.85
C VAL A 445 -1.86 7.46 13.70
N ARG A 446 -3.00 6.80 13.94
CA ARG A 446 -3.11 5.69 14.89
C ARG A 446 -2.09 4.56 14.70
N MET A 447 -1.82 4.15 13.46
CA MET A 447 -0.81 3.12 13.15
C MET A 447 0.62 3.53 13.51
N ALA A 448 0.88 4.83 13.52
CA ALA A 448 2.18 5.44 13.74
C ALA A 448 2.37 5.91 15.20
N ALA A 449 1.29 6.07 15.95
CA ALA A 449 1.32 6.60 17.30
C ALA A 449 2.06 5.69 18.28
N ALA A 450 1.84 4.37 18.22
CA ALA A 450 2.44 3.44 19.18
C ALA A 450 3.97 3.27 18.97
N PRO A 451 4.51 3.06 17.75
CA PRO A 451 5.96 2.99 17.56
C PRO A 451 6.66 4.32 17.84
N ALA A 452 6.05 5.45 17.45
CA ALA A 452 6.58 6.77 17.80
C ALA A 452 6.64 6.98 19.32
N ALA A 453 5.63 6.51 20.06
CA ALA A 453 5.62 6.56 21.52
C ALA A 453 6.73 5.69 22.13
N VAL A 454 7.10 4.56 21.52
CA VAL A 454 8.25 3.75 21.96
C VAL A 454 9.55 4.52 21.81
N LEU A 455 9.78 5.16 20.65
CA LEU A 455 10.97 6.00 20.46
C LEU A 455 11.03 7.15 21.47
N ALA A 456 9.94 7.91 21.62
CA ALA A 456 9.86 9.01 22.58
C ALA A 456 10.03 8.52 24.03
N GLY A 457 9.43 7.39 24.38
CA GLY A 457 9.58 6.73 25.67
C GLY A 457 11.02 6.28 25.93
N GLY A 458 11.71 5.72 24.92
CA GLY A 458 13.11 5.32 25.03
C GLY A 458 14.04 6.49 25.30
N VAL A 459 13.83 7.61 24.60
CA VAL A 459 14.56 8.86 24.88
C VAL A 459 14.26 9.34 26.30
N LEU A 460 13.00 9.36 26.72
CA LEU A 460 12.62 9.81 28.06
C LEU A 460 13.21 8.93 29.17
N LEU A 461 13.20 7.61 29.01
CA LEU A 461 13.76 6.68 30.01
C LEU A 461 15.28 6.85 30.15
N ASN A 462 15.99 7.10 29.05
CA ASN A 462 17.41 7.44 29.10
C ASN A 462 17.66 8.75 29.84
N LEU A 463 16.84 9.78 29.61
CA LEU A 463 16.92 11.03 30.35
C LEU A 463 16.65 10.82 31.85
N LEU A 464 15.63 10.04 32.21
CA LEU A 464 15.34 9.71 33.61
C LEU A 464 16.47 8.91 34.27
N HIS A 465 17.14 8.05 33.50
CA HIS A 465 18.31 7.34 33.99
C HIS A 465 19.46 8.28 34.30
N TRP A 466 19.76 9.24 33.42
CA TRP A 466 20.80 10.24 33.67
C TRP A 466 20.51 11.19 34.83
N LEU A 467 19.24 11.30 35.24
CA LEU A 467 18.81 12.04 36.43
C LEU A 467 18.76 11.16 37.70
N ASP A 468 19.24 9.91 37.64
CA ASP A 468 19.14 8.90 38.70
C ASP A 468 17.70 8.59 39.17
N LEU A 469 16.70 8.92 38.34
CA LEU A 469 15.27 8.68 38.62
C LEU A 469 14.78 7.33 38.08
N PHE A 470 15.59 6.64 37.28
CA PHE A 470 15.24 5.37 36.66
C PHE A 470 16.45 4.44 36.53
N THR A 471 16.26 3.19 36.94
CA THR A 471 17.22 2.11 36.70
C THR A 471 16.73 1.23 35.57
N PRO A 472 17.44 1.15 34.43
CA PRO A 472 17.11 0.25 33.34
C PRO A 472 16.94 -1.18 33.85
N LEU A 473 15.86 -1.83 33.42
CA LEU A 473 15.79 -3.28 33.53
C LEU A 473 16.84 -3.79 32.56
N LYS A 474 17.93 -4.37 33.07
CA LYS A 474 18.96 -4.96 32.21
C LYS A 474 18.29 -5.88 31.18
N GLY A 475 18.52 -5.61 29.90
CA GLY A 475 18.16 -6.50 28.79
C GLY A 475 18.85 -7.85 28.91
#